data_AF-A0A4U7ETP5-F1
#
_entry.id   AF-A0A4U7ETP5-F1
#
_cell.length_a   1.000
_cell.length_b   1.000
_cell.length_c   1.000
_cell.angle_alpha   90.00
_cell.angle_beta   90.00
_cell.angle_gamma   90.00
#
_symmetry.space_group_name_H-M   'P 1'
#
loop_
_entity.id
_entity.type
_entity.pdbx_description
1 polymer ?
#
loop_
_entity_poly.entity_id
_entity_poly.type
_entity_poly.pdbx_seq_one_letter_code
_entity_poly.pdbx_strand_id
1 'polypeptide(L)'
;MDLDKLYRTYPTRPDAEYPEYVFGFEVRFTIQRGPRRRFRFEPRQSGPGWWRFEDEWTGCRWRPVGREVVDHVDLRVTLADQGGPHER
;
A
#
# COMPACT_ATOMS: atom_id res chain seq x y z
N MET A 1 4.88 -12.93 1.03
CA MET A 1 3.58 -12.93 1.73
C MET A 1 2.61 -12.27 0.80
N ASP A 2 1.59 -13.01 0.37
CA ASP A 2 0.62 -12.62 -0.66
C ASP A 2 -0.61 -12.03 0.04
N LEU A 3 -1.01 -10.82 -0.33
CA LEU A 3 -2.12 -10.11 0.32
C LEU A 3 -3.46 -10.83 0.10
N ASP A 4 -3.64 -11.52 -1.05
CA ASP A 4 -4.83 -12.33 -1.31
C ASP A 4 -4.93 -13.53 -0.37
N LYS A 5 -3.78 -14.07 0.07
CA LYS A 5 -3.76 -15.19 1.02
C LYS A 5 -4.17 -14.77 2.43
N LEU A 6 -3.83 -13.56 2.88
CA LEU A 6 -4.28 -13.07 4.19
C LEU A 6 -5.80 -12.88 4.23
N TYR A 7 -6.42 -12.51 3.10
CA TYR A 7 -7.86 -12.33 3.00
C TYR A 7 -8.63 -13.66 3.04
N ARG A 8 -8.07 -14.74 2.47
CA ARG A 8 -8.72 -16.07 2.46
C ARG A 8 -8.63 -16.86 3.76
N THR A 9 -7.68 -16.57 4.66
CA THR A 9 -7.46 -17.36 5.88
C THR A 9 -8.21 -16.88 7.11
N TYR A 10 -8.94 -15.76 7.05
CA TYR A 10 -9.92 -15.45 8.08
C TYR A 10 -11.22 -16.17 7.76
N PRO A 11 -11.61 -17.22 8.51
CA PRO A 11 -12.92 -17.83 8.33
C PRO A 11 -13.95 -16.75 8.68
N THR A 12 -14.67 -16.28 7.66
CA THR A 12 -15.86 -15.45 7.82
C THR A 12 -16.79 -16.18 8.77
N ARG A 13 -16.86 -15.74 10.04
CA ARG A 13 -17.87 -16.26 10.96
C ARG A 13 -19.23 -15.85 10.42
N PRO A 14 -20.20 -16.78 10.28
CA PRO A 14 -21.49 -16.48 9.68
C PRO A 14 -22.33 -15.45 10.46
N ASP A 15 -21.98 -15.15 11.72
CA ASP A 15 -22.67 -14.17 12.58
C ASP A 15 -21.95 -12.81 12.71
N ALA A 16 -20.91 -12.55 11.89
CA ALA A 16 -20.20 -11.27 11.95
C ALA A 16 -20.95 -10.20 11.14
N GLU A 17 -21.81 -9.44 11.82
CA GLU A 17 -22.42 -8.19 11.35
C GLU A 17 -21.37 -7.06 11.27
N TYR A 18 -20.29 -7.29 10.52
CA TYR A 18 -19.29 -6.30 10.19
C TYR A 18 -19.32 -6.10 8.69
N PRO A 19 -19.47 -4.87 8.17
CA PRO A 19 -19.27 -4.63 6.76
C PRO A 19 -17.89 -5.18 6.42
N GLU A 20 -17.86 -6.11 5.46
CA GLU A 20 -16.70 -6.58 4.74
C GLU A 20 -15.56 -5.56 4.87
N TYR A 21 -14.58 -5.85 5.74
CA TYR A 21 -13.55 -4.88 6.06
C TYR A 21 -12.66 -4.72 4.83
N VAL A 22 -12.97 -3.68 4.05
CA VAL A 22 -12.24 -3.29 2.86
C VAL A 22 -11.01 -2.50 3.32
N PHE A 23 -9.90 -3.21 3.56
CA PHE A 23 -8.66 -2.61 4.02
C PHE A 23 -7.83 -2.06 2.85
N GLY A 24 -7.39 -0.81 2.99
CA GLY A 24 -6.32 -0.24 2.16
C GLY A 24 -4.94 -0.53 2.75
N PHE A 25 -3.89 -0.22 1.99
CA PHE A 25 -2.50 -0.29 2.48
C PHE A 25 -1.68 0.89 1.98
N GLU A 26 -0.52 1.12 2.59
CA GLU A 26 0.40 2.16 2.16
C GLU A 26 1.86 1.71 2.13
N VAL A 27 2.62 2.26 1.19
CA VAL A 27 4.08 2.10 1.09
C VAL A 27 4.72 3.45 1.36
N ARG A 28 5.56 3.52 2.40
CA ARG A 28 6.24 4.75 2.83
C ARG A 28 7.72 4.66 2.57
N PHE A 29 8.30 5.73 2.03
CA PHE A 29 9.73 5.76 1.70
C PHE A 29 10.28 7.19 1.79
N THR A 30 11.59 7.31 1.96
CA THR A 30 12.29 8.60 1.93
C THR A 30 13.24 8.59 0.75
N ILE A 31 13.14 9.59 -0.11
CA ILE A 31 14.09 9.78 -1.20
C ILE A 31 15.39 10.41 -0.66
N GLN A 32 16.55 10.01 -1.18
CA GLN A 32 17.87 10.36 -0.61
C GLN A 32 18.11 11.86 -0.38
N ARG A 33 17.47 12.73 -1.18
CA ARG A 33 17.61 14.20 -1.10
C ARG A 33 16.27 14.90 -1.30
N GLY A 34 15.23 14.45 -0.59
CA GLY A 34 13.94 15.10 -0.67
C GLY A 34 12.96 14.65 0.40
N PRO A 35 11.72 15.14 0.34
CA PRO A 35 10.71 14.85 1.35
C PRO A 35 10.35 13.37 1.38
N ARG A 36 9.94 12.89 2.55
CA ARG A 36 9.34 11.57 2.70
C ARG A 36 8.09 11.48 1.81
N ARG A 37 7.90 10.35 1.16
CA ARG A 37 6.76 10.06 0.29
C ARG A 37 5.99 8.83 0.77
N ARG A 38 4.74 8.73 0.33
CA ARG A 38 3.97 7.51 0.45
C ARG A 38 3.06 7.29 -0.76
N PHE A 39 2.81 6.03 -1.05
CA PHE A 39 1.68 5.60 -1.85
C PHE A 39 0.61 5.00 -0.95
N ARG A 40 -0.65 5.39 -1.12
CA ARG A 40 -1.80 4.74 -0.46
C ARG A 40 -2.68 4.08 -1.52
N PHE A 41 -3.13 2.87 -1.22
CA PHE A 41 -4.02 2.09 -2.04
C PHE A 41 -5.30 1.83 -1.26
N GLU A 42 -6.42 2.33 -1.77
CA GLU A 42 -7.73 2.25 -1.11
C GLU A 42 -8.76 1.73 -2.11
N PRO A 43 -9.56 0.71 -1.78
CA PRO A 43 -10.59 0.21 -2.70
C PRO A 43 -11.62 1.28 -3.04
N ARG A 44 -12.09 1.29 -4.28
CA ARG A 44 -13.11 2.25 -4.72
C ARG A 44 -14.49 1.80 -4.24
N GLN A 45 -15.17 2.70 -3.56
CA GLN A 45 -16.58 2.51 -3.20
C GLN A 45 -17.54 2.75 -4.38
N SER A 46 -17.11 3.57 -5.36
CA SER A 46 -17.96 4.05 -6.47
C SER A 46 -17.77 3.31 -7.78
N GLY A 47 -17.06 2.17 -7.78
CA GLY A 47 -16.82 1.39 -8.99
C GLY A 47 -15.65 0.40 -8.81
N PRO A 48 -15.31 -0.37 -9.85
CA PRO A 48 -14.21 -1.32 -9.78
C PRO A 48 -12.86 -0.62 -9.59
N GLY A 49 -11.89 -1.39 -9.13
CA GLY A 49 -10.52 -0.98 -8.95
C GLY A 49 -10.25 -0.25 -7.63
N TRP A 50 -9.11 0.41 -7.60
CA TRP A 50 -8.52 1.02 -6.41
C TRP A 50 -8.14 2.47 -6.69
N TRP A 51 -8.22 3.32 -5.68
CA TRP A 51 -7.51 4.59 -5.67
C TRP A 51 -6.05 4.35 -5.32
N ARG A 52 -5.15 4.87 -6.15
CA ARG A 52 -3.74 5.11 -5.80
C ARG A 52 -3.55 6.59 -5.52
N PHE A 53 -3.15 6.92 -4.29
CA PHE A 53 -2.74 8.27 -3.91
C PHE A 53 -1.23 8.35 -3.79
N GLU A 54 -0.64 9.43 -4.29
CA GLU A 54 0.72 9.83 -3.98
C GLU A 54 0.67 11.04 -3.05
N ASP A 55 1.31 10.91 -1.89
CA ASP A 55 1.43 12.00 -0.92
C ASP A 55 2.90 12.31 -0.62
N GLU A 56 3.19 13.59 -0.42
CA GLU A 56 4.48 14.12 -0.02
C GLU A 56 4.40 14.70 1.40
N TRP A 57 5.40 14.43 2.24
CA TRP A 57 5.48 15.00 3.58
C TRP A 57 6.02 16.44 3.52
N THR A 58 5.26 17.39 4.06
CA THR A 58 5.63 18.82 4.06
C THR A 58 6.38 19.26 5.33
N GLY A 59 6.79 18.33 6.18
CA GLY A 59 7.38 18.62 7.50
C GLY A 59 6.40 18.46 8.66
N CYS A 60 5.10 18.66 8.44
CA CYS A 60 4.06 18.53 9.48
C CYS A 60 2.81 17.76 9.05
N ARG A 61 2.60 17.57 7.75
CA ARG A 61 1.44 16.85 7.21
C ARG A 61 1.77 16.19 5.88
N TRP A 62 0.95 15.21 5.51
CA TRP A 62 0.92 14.66 4.17
C TRP A 62 0.12 15.57 3.26
N ARG A 63 0.68 15.90 2.10
CA ARG A 63 0.02 16.66 1.03
C ARG A 63 -0.16 15.73 -0.18
N PRO A 64 -1.39 15.53 -0.67
CA PRO A 64 -1.61 14.82 -1.92
C PRO A 64 -0.96 15.56 -3.08
N VAL A 65 -0.20 14.83 -3.89
CA VAL A 65 0.47 15.35 -5.09
C VAL A 65 0.05 14.60 -6.35
N GLY A 66 -0.55 13.42 -6.20
CA GLY A 66 -1.12 12.65 -7.31
C GLY A 66 -2.25 11.74 -6.86
N ARG A 67 -3.18 11.45 -7.78
CA ARG A 67 -4.23 10.43 -7.59
C ARG A 67 -4.59 9.78 -8.92
N GLU A 68 -4.91 8.50 -8.87
CA GLU A 68 -5.27 7.71 -10.06
C GLU A 68 -6.15 6.52 -9.68
N VAL A 69 -7.00 6.07 -10.61
CA VAL A 69 -7.72 4.80 -10.50
C VAL A 69 -6.88 3.71 -11.15
N VAL A 70 -6.64 2.61 -10.44
CA VAL A 70 -5.94 1.43 -10.94
C VAL A 70 -6.83 0.20 -10.86
N ASP A 71 -6.81 -0.65 -11.87
CA ASP A 71 -7.70 -1.81 -11.93
C ASP A 71 -7.29 -2.90 -10.93
N HIS A 72 -5.98 -3.16 -10.80
CA HIS A 72 -5.42 -4.19 -9.94
C HIS A 72 -4.18 -3.69 -9.20
N VAL A 73 -3.95 -4.26 -8.02
CA VAL A 73 -2.80 -3.96 -7.16
C VAL A 73 -2.25 -5.28 -6.62
N ASP A 74 -0.95 -5.53 -6.85
CA ASP A 74 -0.22 -6.67 -6.28
C ASP A 74 1.01 -6.14 -5.52
N LEU A 75 1.27 -6.68 -4.33
CA LEU A 75 2.44 -6.32 -3.52
C LEU A 75 3.32 -7.56 -3.33
N ARG A 76 4.45 -7.58 -4.02
CA ARG A 76 5.45 -8.63 -3.87
C ARG A 76 6.63 -8.16 -3.03
N VAL A 77 6.77 -8.75 -1.84
CA VAL A 77 7.97 -8.58 -0.99
C VAL A 77 8.97 -9.67 -1.34
N THR A 78 10.19 -9.26 -1.70
CA THR A 78 11.31 -10.15 -1.97
C THR A 78 12.46 -9.84 -1.00
N LEU A 79 13.34 -10.82 -0.79
CA LEU A 79 14.58 -10.57 -0.06
C LEU A 79 15.48 -9.72 -0.96
N ALA A 80 16.01 -8.63 -0.42
CA ALA A 80 17.05 -7.88 -1.09
C ALA A 80 18.34 -8.71 -1.04
N ASP A 81 19.01 -8.84 -2.18
CA ASP A 81 20.37 -9.36 -2.21
C ASP A 81 21.28 -8.36 -1.47
N GLN A 82 21.85 -8.80 -0.36
CA GLN A 82 22.82 -8.03 0.40
C GLN A 82 24.17 -8.21 -0.31
N GLY A 83 24.34 -7.55 -1.45
CA GLY A 83 25.64 -7.56 -2.15
C GLY A 83 26.75 -7.30 -1.14
N GLY A 84 27.68 -8.27 -1.02
CA GLY A 84 28.75 -8.24 -0.03
C GLY A 84 29.54 -6.93 -0.05
N PRO A 85 30.26 -6.61 1.03
CA PRO A 85 30.94 -5.33 1.18
C PRO A 85 31.80 -5.04 -0.06
N HIS A 86 31.53 -3.91 -0.70
CA HIS A 86 32.36 -3.40 -1.78
C HIS A 86 33.70 -2.97 -1.16
N GLU A 87 34.65 -3.91 -1.09
CA GLU A 87 36.05 -3.61 -0.76
C GLU A 87 36.60 -2.63 -1.81
N ARG A 88 37.15 -1.51 -1.33
CA ARG A 88 38.10 -0.67 -2.06
C ARG A 88 39.36 -0.55 -1.23
#